data_AF-A0A3D1A6L7-F1
#
_entry.id   AF-A0A3D1A6L7-F1
#
_cell.length_a   1.000
_cell.length_b   1.000
_cell.length_c   1.000
_cell.angle_alpha   90.00
_cell.angle_beta   90.00
_cell.angle_gamma   90.00
#
_symmetry.space_group_name_H-M   'P 1'
#
loop_
_entity.id
_entity.type
_entity.pdbx_description
1 polymer ?
#
loop_
_entity_poly.entity_id
_entity_poly.type
_entity_poly.pdbx_seq_one_letter_code
_entity_poly.pdbx_strand_id
1 'polypeptide(L)'
;MNCGYGEKLILTLYGEAGESLKAEVEAHLAGCPVCRAEVAALRAAGSNLSARSEEPSPRAEANIMRAARAAVAGRRGFSFKWGEALLSGALASAMAFMFAFSGRGASTDLAWNSGLDERLDSVEYSVYQAQSDFNAPSRDWEYGYSELEDESFNAGKNV
;
A
#
# COMPACT_ATOMS: atom_id res chain seq x y z
N MET A 1 -4.95 25.18 24.89
CA MET A 1 -5.67 25.52 23.65
C MET A 1 -4.79 25.08 22.49
N ASN A 2 -5.27 24.14 21.66
CA ASN A 2 -4.54 23.60 20.52
C ASN A 2 -4.63 24.59 19.35
N CYS A 3 -3.50 25.14 18.86
CA CYS A 3 -3.44 26.06 17.72
C CYS A 3 -3.84 25.40 16.38
N GLY A 4 -4.05 24.08 16.33
CA GLY A 4 -4.34 23.32 15.10
C GLY A 4 -3.14 23.17 14.16
N TYR A 5 -1.99 23.74 14.52
CA TYR A 5 -0.77 23.77 13.69
C TYR A 5 0.23 22.65 13.96
N GLY A 6 -0.04 21.77 14.94
CA GLY A 6 0.92 20.76 15.40
C GLY A 6 1.50 19.88 14.28
N GLU A 7 0.64 19.36 13.41
CA GLU A 7 1.07 18.52 12.27
C GLU A 7 1.92 19.31 11.26
N LYS A 8 1.51 20.53 10.93
CA LYS A 8 2.25 21.42 10.01
C LYS A 8 3.65 21.77 10.54
N LEU A 9 3.79 21.93 11.86
CA LEU A 9 5.07 22.18 12.51
C LEU A 9 6.02 20.99 12.38
N ILE A 10 5.52 19.76 12.54
CA ILE A 10 6.30 18.53 12.41
C ILE A 10 6.83 18.40 10.98
N LEU A 11 5.98 18.55 9.98
CA LEU A 11 6.38 18.47 8.57
C LEU A 11 7.47 19.50 8.21
N THR A 12 7.36 20.71 8.76
CA THR A 12 8.36 21.76 8.55
C THR A 12 9.67 21.43 9.26
N LEU A 13 9.62 20.86 10.46
CA LEU A 13 10.82 20.50 11.24
C LEU A 13 11.62 19.37 10.58
N TYR A 14 10.94 18.35 10.04
CA TYR A 14 11.58 17.21 9.36
C TYR A 14 11.97 17.52 7.91
N GLY A 15 11.67 18.73 7.41
CA GLY A 15 12.01 19.15 6.05
C GLY A 15 11.10 18.59 4.96
N GLU A 16 9.98 17.97 5.34
CA GLU A 16 8.98 17.37 4.45
C GLU A 16 7.96 18.40 3.92
N ALA A 17 7.89 19.58 4.54
CA ALA A 17 7.04 20.68 4.08
C ALA A 17 7.56 21.32 2.78
N GLY A 18 6.66 21.51 1.82
CA GLY A 18 6.89 22.37 0.66
C GLY A 18 7.04 23.85 1.03
N GLU A 19 7.53 24.68 0.11
CA GLU A 19 7.86 26.10 0.37
C GLU A 19 6.67 26.93 0.86
N SER A 20 5.47 26.68 0.31
CA SER A 20 4.24 27.37 0.72
C SER A 20 3.88 27.10 2.18
N LEU A 21 3.97 25.84 2.61
CA LEU A 21 3.67 25.44 3.99
C LEU A 21 4.72 25.97 4.97
N LYS A 22 6.00 26.03 4.56
CA LYS A 22 7.06 26.65 5.37
C LYS A 22 6.77 28.12 5.64
N ALA A 23 6.41 28.90 4.61
CA ALA A 23 6.07 30.31 4.77
C ALA A 23 4.83 30.53 5.66
N GLU A 24 3.80 29.69 5.52
CA GLU A 24 2.61 29.70 6.38
C GLU A 24 2.97 29.45 7.85
N VAL A 25 3.79 28.44 8.10
CA VAL A 25 4.25 28.09 9.45
C VAL A 25 5.12 29.20 10.05
N GLU A 26 6.04 29.79 9.30
CA GLU A 26 6.86 30.91 9.77
C GLU A 26 6.01 32.13 10.16
N ALA A 27 5.01 32.46 9.36
CA ALA A 27 4.06 33.52 9.68
C ALA A 27 3.27 33.22 10.97
N HIS A 28 2.83 31.97 11.16
CA HIS A 28 2.15 31.56 12.39
C HIS A 28 3.07 31.65 13.62
N LEU A 29 4.33 31.24 13.48
CA LEU A 29 5.31 31.29 14.57
C LEU A 29 5.64 32.72 15.01
N ALA A 30 5.44 33.73 14.15
CA ALA A 30 5.57 35.13 14.57
C ALA A 30 4.49 35.53 15.60
N GLY A 31 3.27 35.00 15.48
CA GLY A 31 2.14 35.34 16.33
C GLY A 31 1.87 34.39 17.50
N CYS A 32 2.28 33.13 17.43
CA CYS A 32 1.85 32.11 18.38
C CYS A 32 2.96 31.66 19.36
N PRO A 33 2.96 32.09 20.64
CA PRO A 33 3.98 31.71 21.60
C PRO A 33 3.94 30.22 21.97
N VAL A 34 2.77 29.58 21.94
CA VAL A 34 2.60 28.14 22.25
C VAL A 34 3.30 27.30 21.18
N CYS A 35 2.93 27.51 19.92
CA CYS A 35 3.51 26.82 18.78
C CYS A 35 5.05 27.12 18.67
N ARG A 36 5.56 28.29 19.10
CA ARG A 36 7.02 28.55 19.25
C ARG A 36 7.69 27.69 20.33
N ALA A 37 7.06 27.55 21.49
CA ALA A 37 7.58 26.73 22.58
C ALA A 37 7.63 25.24 22.19
N GLU A 38 6.61 24.76 21.47
CA GLU A 38 6.58 23.38 20.94
C GLU A 38 7.71 23.12 19.96
N VAL A 39 7.97 24.02 19.01
CA VAL A 39 9.10 23.90 18.09
C VAL A 39 10.44 23.91 18.83
N ALA A 40 10.59 24.75 19.86
CA ALA A 40 11.80 24.77 20.68
C ALA A 40 11.99 23.44 21.43
N ALA A 41 10.92 22.87 21.99
CA ALA A 41 10.95 21.57 22.66
C ALA A 41 11.31 20.43 21.69
N LEU A 42 10.73 20.41 20.49
CA LEU A 42 11.04 19.42 19.47
C LEU A 42 12.49 19.51 18.99
N ARG A 43 13.02 20.72 18.79
CA ARG A 43 14.44 20.93 18.45
C ARG A 43 15.37 20.44 19.56
N ALA A 44 15.03 20.72 20.82
CA ALA A 44 15.80 20.24 21.96
C ALA A 44 15.80 18.71 22.06
N ALA A 45 14.64 18.07 21.82
CA ALA A 45 14.53 16.61 21.75
C ALA A 45 15.40 16.04 20.62
N GLY A 46 15.34 16.65 19.43
CA GLY A 46 16.20 16.29 18.29
C GLY A 46 17.69 16.39 18.63
N SER A 47 18.13 17.49 19.24
CA SER A 47 19.54 17.63 19.65
C SER A 47 19.97 16.59 20.68
N ASN A 48 19.10 16.22 21.62
CA ASN A 48 19.39 15.19 22.62
C ASN A 48 19.51 13.80 22.00
N LEU A 49 18.69 13.49 21.00
CA LEU A 49 18.76 12.23 20.26
C LEU A 49 20.03 12.18 19.42
N SER A 50 20.36 13.25 18.69
CA SER A 50 21.58 13.31 17.88
C SER A 50 22.84 13.23 18.72
N ALA A 51 22.86 13.84 19.91
CA ALA A 51 24.00 13.74 20.84
C ALA A 51 24.22 12.32 21.39
N ARG A 52 23.20 11.46 21.32
CA ARG A 52 23.24 10.06 21.75
C ARG A 52 23.27 9.08 20.58
N SER A 53 23.51 9.57 19.36
CA SER A 53 23.65 8.72 18.19
C SER A 53 24.94 7.89 18.35
N GLU A 54 24.81 6.76 19.03
CA GLU A 54 25.85 5.74 19.09
C GLU A 54 26.00 5.18 17.68
N GLU A 55 27.17 5.39 17.10
CA GLU A 55 27.49 4.83 15.80
C GLU A 55 27.41 3.30 15.89
N PRO A 56 26.79 2.61 14.92
CA PRO A 56 26.75 1.16 14.94
C PRO A 56 28.17 0.60 15.03
N SER A 57 28.38 -0.39 15.90
CA SER A 57 29.73 -0.96 16.06
C SER A 57 30.28 -1.44 14.69
N PRO A 58 31.59 -1.32 14.44
CA PRO A 58 32.19 -1.76 13.16
C PRO A 58 31.88 -3.22 12.82
N ARG A 59 31.65 -4.06 13.84
CA ARG A 59 31.24 -5.46 13.68
C ARG A 59 29.82 -5.60 13.15
N ALA A 60 28.88 -4.76 13.61
CA ALA A 60 27.52 -4.75 13.12
C ALA A 60 27.48 -4.34 11.64
N GLU A 61 28.21 -3.29 11.27
CA GLU A 61 28.34 -2.85 9.89
C GLU A 61 28.94 -3.94 8.99
N ALA A 62 30.04 -4.56 9.43
CA ALA A 62 30.68 -5.64 8.68
C ALA A 62 29.74 -6.84 8.48
N ASN A 63 28.91 -7.17 9.47
CA ASN A 63 27.93 -8.24 9.38
C ASN A 63 26.80 -7.90 8.39
N ILE A 64 26.27 -6.67 8.43
CA ILE A 64 25.24 -6.21 7.49
C ILE A 64 25.79 -6.23 6.06
N MET A 65 27.00 -5.70 5.85
CA MET A 65 27.64 -5.69 4.53
C MET A 65 27.94 -7.10 4.01
N ARG A 66 28.32 -8.04 4.89
CA ARG A 66 28.48 -9.45 4.53
C ARG A 66 27.16 -10.07 4.10
N ALA A 67 26.09 -9.84 4.86
CA ALA A 67 24.76 -10.36 4.54
C ALA A 67 24.23 -9.80 3.21
N ALA A 68 24.39 -8.50 2.97
CA ALA A 68 24.01 -7.86 1.70
C ALA A 68 24.75 -8.48 0.50
N ARG A 69 26.08 -8.70 0.62
CA ARG A 69 26.87 -9.36 -0.44
C ARG A 69 26.42 -10.79 -0.68
N ALA A 70 26.12 -11.56 0.37
CA ALA A 70 25.64 -12.92 0.26
C ALA A 70 24.27 -12.99 -0.45
N ALA A 71 23.36 -12.06 -0.15
CA ALA A 71 22.04 -11.98 -0.77
C ALA A 71 22.12 -11.71 -2.29
N VAL A 72 23.10 -10.90 -2.72
CA VAL A 72 23.35 -10.64 -4.15
C VAL A 72 24.06 -11.83 -4.81
N ALA A 73 25.03 -12.45 -4.13
CA ALA A 73 25.76 -13.60 -4.65
C ALA A 73 24.87 -14.83 -4.87
N GLY A 74 23.90 -15.07 -3.97
CA GLY A 74 22.94 -16.17 -4.09
C GLY A 74 21.98 -16.06 -5.29
N ARG A 75 21.90 -14.89 -5.96
CA ARG A 75 21.09 -14.69 -7.17
C ARG A 75 21.86 -14.91 -8.48
N ARG A 76 23.19 -15.12 -8.43
CA ARG A 76 24.04 -15.32 -9.61
C ARG A 76 24.27 -16.80 -9.91
N GLY A 77 23.21 -17.50 -10.26
CA GLY A 77 23.34 -18.87 -10.75
C GLY A 77 22.07 -19.32 -11.43
N PHE A 78 22.02 -19.20 -12.76
CA PHE A 78 21.10 -20.02 -13.53
C PHE A 78 21.63 -21.46 -13.46
N SER A 79 21.13 -22.24 -12.51
CA SER A 79 21.41 -23.68 -12.48
C SER A 79 20.53 -24.34 -13.55
N PHE A 80 21.09 -24.60 -14.72
CA PHE A 80 20.38 -25.36 -15.74
C PHE A 80 20.28 -26.82 -15.29
N LYS A 81 19.11 -27.20 -14.77
CA LYS A 81 18.82 -28.56 -14.35
C LYS A 81 18.31 -29.35 -15.55
N TRP A 82 19.20 -30.13 -16.16
CA TRP A 82 18.89 -31.03 -17.27
C TRP A 82 17.71 -31.97 -16.99
N GLY A 83 17.51 -32.38 -15.73
CA GLY A 83 16.36 -33.18 -15.32
C GLY A 83 15.01 -32.46 -15.47
N GLU A 84 14.95 -31.15 -15.15
CA GLU A 84 13.75 -30.33 -15.32
C GLU A 84 13.49 -30.02 -16.81
N ALA A 85 14.55 -29.87 -17.62
CA ALA A 85 14.45 -29.70 -19.07
C ALA A 85 13.93 -30.96 -19.78
N LEU A 86 14.30 -32.16 -19.32
CA LEU A 86 13.77 -33.41 -19.84
C LEU A 86 12.29 -33.62 -19.46
N LEU A 87 11.91 -33.23 -18.24
CA LEU A 87 10.51 -33.29 -17.79
C LEU A 87 9.62 -32.34 -18.59
N SER A 88 10.08 -31.10 -18.87
CA SER A 88 9.32 -30.17 -19.69
C SER A 88 9.21 -30.63 -21.14
N GLY A 89 10.28 -31.22 -21.70
CA GLY A 89 10.24 -31.85 -23.03
C GLY A 89 9.25 -33.02 -23.11
N ALA A 90 9.22 -33.88 -22.09
CA ALA A 90 8.28 -35.00 -22.02
C ALA A 90 6.82 -34.51 -21.89
N LEU A 91 6.58 -33.50 -21.07
CA LEU A 91 5.25 -32.92 -20.88
C LEU A 91 4.75 -32.22 -22.15
N ALA A 92 5.59 -31.43 -22.81
CA ALA A 92 5.27 -30.82 -24.10
C ALA A 92 4.94 -31.88 -25.17
N SER A 93 5.71 -32.97 -25.22
CA SER A 93 5.45 -34.08 -26.14
C SER A 93 4.14 -34.79 -25.84
N ALA A 94 3.83 -35.03 -24.56
CA ALA A 94 2.58 -35.62 -24.11
C ALA A 94 1.38 -34.73 -24.45
N MET A 95 1.48 -33.41 -24.27
CA MET A 95 0.43 -32.48 -24.65
C MET A 95 0.24 -32.41 -26.16
N ALA A 96 1.33 -32.35 -26.95
CA ALA A 96 1.26 -32.39 -28.40
C ALA A 96 0.61 -33.69 -28.91
N PHE A 97 0.94 -34.82 -28.28
CA PHE A 97 0.31 -36.10 -28.58
C PHE A 97 -1.19 -36.10 -28.23
N MET A 98 -1.56 -35.56 -27.05
CA MET A 98 -2.97 -35.39 -26.69
C MET A 98 -3.70 -34.53 -27.71
N PHE A 99 -3.18 -33.36 -28.10
CA PHE A 99 -3.82 -32.49 -29.11
C PHE A 99 -3.94 -33.16 -30.49
N ALA A 100 -2.91 -33.89 -30.92
CA ALA A 100 -2.91 -34.57 -32.22
C ALA A 100 -3.95 -35.69 -32.29
N PHE A 101 -4.31 -36.30 -31.17
CA PHE A 101 -5.26 -37.42 -31.12
C PHE A 101 -6.64 -37.05 -30.56
N SER A 102 -6.77 -36.00 -29.75
CA SER A 102 -8.05 -35.53 -29.20
C SER A 102 -8.89 -34.73 -30.21
N GLY A 103 -8.25 -34.10 -31.21
CA GLY A 103 -8.94 -33.32 -32.24
C GLY A 103 -9.77 -34.12 -33.26
N ARG A 104 -9.72 -35.45 -33.24
CA ARG A 104 -10.50 -36.29 -34.19
C ARG A 104 -11.99 -36.44 -33.85
N GLY A 105 -12.44 -35.90 -32.72
CA GLY A 105 -13.85 -35.97 -32.30
C GLY A 105 -14.35 -34.74 -31.52
N ALA A 106 -13.63 -33.62 -31.55
CA ALA A 106 -14.09 -32.40 -30.89
C ALA A 106 -15.34 -31.87 -31.62
N SER A 107 -16.48 -31.90 -30.93
CA SER A 107 -17.73 -31.30 -31.37
C SER A 107 -17.52 -29.81 -31.65
N THR A 108 -18.15 -29.30 -32.71
CA THR A 108 -18.10 -27.90 -33.16
C THR A 108 -18.50 -26.86 -32.09
N ASP A 109 -19.09 -27.32 -30.98
CA ASP A 109 -19.46 -26.54 -29.80
C ASP A 109 -18.28 -26.06 -28.94
N LEU A 110 -17.02 -26.34 -29.32
CA LEU A 110 -15.81 -25.84 -28.64
C LEU A 110 -14.93 -24.95 -29.52
N ALA A 111 -15.41 -24.55 -30.70
CA ALA A 111 -14.72 -23.56 -31.52
C ALA A 111 -14.73 -22.17 -30.83
N TRP A 112 -13.88 -21.25 -31.27
CA TRP A 112 -13.81 -19.84 -30.81
C TRP A 112 -15.13 -19.05 -30.90
N ASN A 113 -16.20 -19.63 -31.48
CA ASN A 113 -17.57 -19.10 -31.50
C ASN A 113 -18.53 -19.92 -30.62
N SER A 114 -18.01 -20.68 -29.66
CA SER A 114 -18.83 -21.36 -28.67
C SER A 114 -19.35 -20.35 -27.65
N GLY A 115 -20.54 -20.58 -27.08
CA GLY A 115 -21.12 -19.76 -26.01
C GLY A 115 -20.30 -19.74 -24.70
N LEU A 116 -19.03 -20.16 -24.77
CA LEU A 116 -18.02 -20.00 -23.74
C LEU A 116 -17.66 -18.52 -23.55
N ASP A 117 -17.62 -17.71 -24.62
CA ASP A 117 -17.43 -16.25 -24.53
C ASP A 117 -18.59 -15.59 -23.77
N GLU A 118 -19.82 -16.01 -24.06
CA GLU A 118 -21.03 -15.50 -23.40
C GLU A 118 -21.04 -15.81 -21.88
N ARG A 119 -20.39 -16.90 -21.47
CA ARG A 119 -20.18 -17.24 -20.05
C ARG A 119 -19.00 -16.51 -19.44
N LEU A 120 -17.94 -16.23 -20.19
CA LEU A 120 -16.80 -15.44 -19.75
C LEU A 120 -17.22 -14.01 -19.42
N ASP A 121 -18.05 -13.39 -20.26
CA ASP A 121 -18.63 -12.07 -19.98
C ASP A 121 -19.45 -12.08 -18.69
N SER A 122 -20.25 -13.13 -18.45
CA SER A 122 -21.05 -13.24 -17.21
C SER A 122 -20.17 -13.36 -15.95
N VAL A 123 -19.02 -14.03 -16.05
CA VAL A 123 -18.06 -14.15 -14.95
C VAL A 123 -17.37 -12.81 -14.71
N GLU A 124 -17.00 -12.10 -15.76
CA GLU A 124 -16.39 -10.77 -15.66
C GLU A 124 -17.33 -9.77 -14.96
N TYR A 125 -18.62 -9.73 -15.35
CA TYR A 125 -19.62 -8.92 -14.66
C TYR A 125 -19.82 -9.32 -13.19
N SER A 126 -19.77 -10.61 -12.87
CA SER A 126 -19.91 -11.08 -11.48
C SER A 126 -18.74 -10.65 -10.58
N VAL A 127 -17.53 -10.56 -11.14
CA VAL A 127 -16.33 -10.09 -10.41
C VAL A 127 -16.42 -8.59 -10.13
N TYR A 128 -16.86 -7.79 -11.10
CA TYR A 128 -17.10 -6.37 -10.88
C TYR A 128 -18.19 -6.12 -9.85
N GLN A 129 -19.25 -6.93 -9.87
CA GLN A 129 -20.33 -6.83 -8.90
C GLN A 129 -19.88 -7.24 -7.49
N ALA A 130 -19.12 -8.33 -7.36
CA ALA A 130 -18.54 -8.71 -6.07
C ALA A 130 -17.56 -7.65 -5.55
N GLN A 131 -16.75 -7.05 -6.43
CA GLN A 131 -15.83 -5.98 -6.06
C GLN A 131 -16.58 -4.69 -5.68
N SER A 132 -17.68 -4.36 -6.34
CA SER A 132 -18.53 -3.23 -5.95
C SER A 132 -19.27 -3.50 -4.65
N ASP A 133 -19.69 -4.74 -4.38
CA ASP A 133 -20.34 -5.10 -3.12
C ASP A 133 -19.35 -5.11 -1.96
N PHE A 134 -18.08 -5.45 -2.22
CA PHE A 134 -17.01 -5.42 -1.23
C PHE A 134 -16.48 -4.00 -0.97
N ASN A 135 -16.45 -3.15 -2.01
CA ASN A 135 -16.06 -1.74 -1.92
C ASN A 135 -17.23 -0.80 -1.64
N ALA A 136 -18.47 -1.29 -1.66
CA ALA A 136 -19.60 -0.57 -1.10
C ALA A 136 -19.26 -0.40 0.37
N PRO A 137 -19.04 0.84 0.84
CA PRO A 137 -18.75 1.06 2.24
C PRO A 137 -19.88 0.41 3.02
N SER A 138 -19.52 -0.43 3.99
CA SER A 138 -20.44 -0.95 5.00
C SER A 138 -21.32 0.21 5.45
N ARG A 139 -22.55 0.26 4.92
CA ARG A 139 -23.57 1.31 5.17
C ARG A 139 -24.00 1.40 6.63
N ASP A 140 -23.34 0.64 7.48
CA ASP A 140 -23.55 0.54 8.92
C ASP A 140 -22.89 1.68 9.71
N TRP A 141 -21.95 2.42 9.12
CA TRP A 141 -21.26 3.53 9.83
C TRP A 141 -21.94 4.90 9.68
N GLU A 142 -22.95 5.06 8.81
CA GLU A 142 -23.48 6.38 8.43
C GLU A 142 -24.86 6.72 9.03
N TYR A 143 -25.50 5.81 9.78
CA TYR A 143 -26.84 6.07 10.35
C TYR A 143 -26.87 6.70 11.75
N GLY A 144 -25.74 6.84 12.44
CA GLY A 144 -25.70 7.38 13.81
C GLY A 144 -25.47 8.90 13.94
N TYR A 145 -25.06 9.58 12.87
CA TYR A 145 -24.68 11.00 12.96
C TYR A 145 -25.83 11.97 12.67
N SER A 146 -26.84 11.57 11.88
CA SER A 146 -28.01 12.44 11.63
C SER A 146 -28.96 12.56 12.83
N GLU A 147 -29.11 11.51 13.65
CA GLU A 147 -30.00 11.59 14.83
C GLU A 147 -29.46 12.57 15.90
N LEU A 148 -28.13 12.73 16.00
CA LEU A 148 -27.50 13.68 16.92
C LEU A 148 -27.63 15.14 16.44
N GLU A 149 -27.70 15.39 15.13
CA GLU A 149 -27.95 16.74 14.60
C GLU A 149 -29.41 17.17 14.84
N ASP A 150 -30.38 16.26 14.70
CA ASP A 150 -31.80 16.55 14.92
C ASP A 150 -32.15 16.81 16.40
N GLU A 151 -31.48 16.14 17.36
CA GLU A 151 -31.64 16.44 18.80
C GLU A 151 -31.05 17.80 19.18
N SER A 152 -29.90 18.19 18.58
CA SER A 152 -29.26 19.48 18.84
C SER A 152 -30.11 20.67 18.38
N PHE A 153 -30.89 20.49 17.31
CA PHE A 153 -31.76 21.54 16.75
C PHE A 153 -33.04 21.76 17.56
N ASN A 154 -33.54 20.74 18.26
CA ASN A 154 -34.72 20.87 19.14
C ASN A 154 -34.38 21.44 20.53
N ALA A 155 -33.16 21.21 21.04
CA ALA A 155 -32.72 21.79 22.30
C ALA A 155 -32.58 23.33 22.26
N GLY A 156 -32.34 23.91 21.07
CA GLY A 156 -32.25 25.36 20.86
C GLY A 156 -33.58 26.10 20.74
N LYS A 157 -34.73 25.39 20.75
CA LYS A 157 -36.06 25.97 20.53
C LYS A 157 -36.91 26.17 21.80
N ASN A 158 -36.38 25.76 22.96
CA ASN A 158 -37.06 25.85 24.26
C ASN A 158 -36.34 26.78 25.27
N VAL A 159 -35.74 27.87 24.78
CA VAL A 159 -35.30 29.01 25.62
C VAL A 159 -35.87 30.29 25.05
#